data_AF-A0A378PIR0-F1
#
_entry.id   AF-A0A378PIR0-F1
#
_cell.length_a   1.000
_cell.length_b   1.000
_cell.length_c   1.000
_cell.angle_alpha   90.00
_cell.angle_beta   90.00
_cell.angle_gamma   90.00
#
_symmetry.space_group_name_H-M   'P 1'
#
loop_
_entity.id
_entity.type
_entity.pdbx_description
1 polymer ?
#
loop_
_entity_poly.entity_id
_entity_poly.type
_entity_poly.pdbx_seq_one_letter_code
_entity_poly.pdbx_strand_id
1 'polypeptide(L)'
;MFKLALALGRTVGELEHSLSYEELICWQAYDRLDPFGGFRQDIQTAHLLYAKAGSSDCTVADFLPIDPNPMTDEMREEYEQFKKEQELQRHSEALMRMFDRLEKA
;
A
#
# COMPACT_ATOMS: atom_id res chain seq x y z
N MET A 1 -12.17 -2.11 21.62
CA MET A 1 -13.40 -2.88 21.93
C MET A 1 -14.48 -2.75 20.87
N PHE A 2 -14.99 -1.56 20.53
CA PHE A 2 -16.08 -1.43 19.54
C PHE A 2 -15.80 -2.05 18.16
N LYS A 3 -14.61 -1.83 17.58
CA LYS A 3 -14.24 -2.45 16.29
C LYS A 3 -14.20 -3.99 16.36
N LEU A 4 -13.63 -4.53 17.45
CA LEU A 4 -13.57 -5.97 17.69
C LEU A 4 -14.98 -6.56 17.86
N ALA A 5 -15.86 -5.87 18.60
CA ALA A 5 -17.26 -6.25 18.76
C ALA A 5 -17.98 -6.35 17.41
N LEU A 6 -17.82 -5.33 16.57
CA LEU A 6 -18.35 -5.31 15.22
C LEU A 6 -17.81 -6.46 14.35
N ALA A 7 -16.49 -6.68 14.36
CA ALA A 7 -15.85 -7.74 13.58
C ALA A 7 -16.29 -9.15 14.00
N LEU A 8 -16.56 -9.36 15.28
CA LEU A 8 -17.04 -10.63 15.82
C LEU A 8 -18.57 -10.78 15.80
N GLY A 9 -19.31 -9.76 15.36
CA GLY A 9 -20.77 -9.75 15.38
C GLY A 9 -21.36 -9.84 16.79
N ARG A 10 -20.67 -9.29 17.78
CA ARG A 10 -21.06 -9.31 19.21
C ARG A 10 -21.29 -7.90 19.73
N THR A 11 -22.05 -7.79 20.81
CA THR A 11 -22.15 -6.53 21.56
C THR A 11 -20.90 -6.32 22.42
N VAL A 12 -20.67 -5.07 22.83
CA VAL A 12 -19.54 -4.76 23.74
C VAL A 12 -19.71 -5.47 25.08
N GLY A 13 -20.93 -5.54 25.62
CA GLY A 13 -21.20 -6.19 26.90
C GLY A 13 -20.94 -7.70 26.88
N GLU A 14 -21.25 -8.38 25.77
CA GLU A 14 -20.92 -9.80 25.57
C GLU A 14 -19.40 -10.02 25.53
N LEU A 15 -18.66 -9.13 24.88
CA LEU A 15 -17.20 -9.20 24.87
C LEU A 15 -16.59 -8.92 26.23
N GLU A 16 -17.09 -7.93 26.97
CA GLU A 16 -16.61 -7.62 28.32
C GLU A 16 -16.78 -8.80 29.29
N HIS A 17 -17.83 -9.63 29.11
CA HIS A 17 -18.06 -10.81 29.95
C HIS A 17 -17.30 -12.06 29.50
N SER A 18 -17.00 -12.20 28.20
CA SER A 18 -16.47 -13.44 27.64
C SER A 18 -15.01 -13.39 27.23
N LEU A 19 -14.46 -12.20 26.96
CA LEU A 19 -13.10 -12.02 26.47
C LEU A 19 -12.11 -11.94 27.63
N SER A 20 -11.11 -12.82 27.63
CA SER A 20 -10.03 -12.74 28.61
C SER A 20 -9.11 -11.55 28.36
N TYR A 21 -8.37 -11.14 29.41
CA TYR A 21 -7.35 -10.09 29.29
C TYR A 21 -6.27 -10.46 28.27
N GLU A 22 -5.82 -11.72 28.27
CA GLU A 22 -4.79 -12.21 27.36
C GLU A 22 -5.24 -12.16 25.91
N GLU A 23 -6.47 -12.60 25.61
CA GLU A 23 -7.04 -12.47 24.27
C GLU A 23 -7.18 -11.02 23.84
N LEU A 24 -7.59 -10.12 24.75
CA LEU A 24 -7.69 -8.70 24.45
C LEU A 24 -6.33 -8.11 24.06
N ILE A 25 -5.25 -8.46 24.76
CA ILE A 25 -3.89 -8.03 24.41
C ILE A 25 -3.48 -8.56 23.03
N CYS A 26 -3.76 -9.84 22.74
CA CYS A 26 -3.50 -10.42 21.42
C CYS A 26 -4.26 -9.68 20.31
N TRP A 27 -5.54 -9.36 20.54
CA TRP A 27 -6.33 -8.59 19.59
C TRP A 27 -5.82 -7.17 19.39
N GLN A 28 -5.36 -6.50 20.45
CA GLN A 28 -4.73 -5.19 20.34
C GLN A 28 -3.40 -5.24 19.57
N ALA A 29 -2.61 -6.30 19.74
CA ALA A 29 -1.39 -6.51 18.98
C ALA A 29 -1.70 -6.78 17.49
N TYR A 30 -2.71 -7.60 17.21
CA TYR A 30 -3.15 -7.91 15.85
C TYR A 30 -3.71 -6.69 15.12
N ASP A 31 -4.54 -5.87 15.77
CA ASP A 31 -5.12 -4.64 15.19
C ASP A 31 -4.04 -3.61 14.80
N ARG A 32 -2.83 -3.66 15.40
CA ARG A 32 -1.68 -2.85 14.96
C ARG A 32 -1.02 -3.35 13.67
N LEU A 33 -1.16 -4.64 13.37
CA LEU A 33 -0.59 -5.26 12.18
C LEU A 33 -1.57 -5.23 11.01
N ASP A 34 -2.83 -5.55 11.27
CA ASP A 34 -3.92 -5.53 10.28
C ASP A 34 -5.18 -4.96 10.93
N PRO A 35 -5.36 -3.63 10.90
CA PRO A 35 -6.51 -2.98 11.51
C PRO A 35 -7.82 -3.49 10.89
N PHE A 36 -8.82 -3.76 11.72
CA PHE A 36 -10.12 -4.20 11.21
C PHE A 36 -10.74 -3.16 10.27
N GLY A 37 -10.97 -3.59 9.02
CA GLY A 37 -11.84 -2.91 8.06
C GLY A 37 -11.30 -1.60 7.49
N GLY A 38 -10.31 -1.64 6.62
CA GLY A 38 -10.04 -0.47 5.80
C GLY A 38 -9.12 -0.80 4.66
N PHE A 39 -7.83 -0.92 4.95
CA PHE A 39 -6.82 -0.79 3.92
C PHE A 39 -6.92 -1.82 2.78
N ARG A 40 -7.12 -3.11 3.08
CA ARG A 40 -7.27 -4.13 2.02
C ARG A 40 -8.51 -3.92 1.16
N GLN A 41 -9.62 -3.53 1.80
CA GLN A 41 -10.88 -3.30 1.10
C GLN A 41 -10.82 -1.99 0.31
N ASP A 42 -10.19 -0.96 0.86
CA ASP A 42 -9.90 0.30 0.18
C ASP A 42 -9.02 0.08 -1.05
N ILE A 43 -7.97 -0.76 -0.96
CA ILE A 43 -7.16 -1.17 -2.13
C ILE A 43 -8.01 -1.89 -3.16
N GLN A 44 -8.85 -2.83 -2.74
CA GLN A 44 -9.72 -3.56 -3.67
C GLN A 44 -10.67 -2.60 -4.39
N THR A 45 -11.31 -1.68 -3.66
CA THR A 45 -12.20 -0.68 -4.22
C THR A 45 -11.45 0.30 -5.12
N ALA A 46 -10.24 0.71 -4.77
CA ALA A 46 -9.38 1.56 -5.60
C ALA A 46 -9.04 0.89 -6.94
N HIS A 47 -8.74 -0.41 -6.94
CA HIS A 47 -8.55 -1.16 -8.18
C HIS A 47 -9.80 -1.21 -9.06
N LEU A 48 -10.98 -1.42 -8.45
CA LEU A 48 -12.25 -1.42 -9.18
C LEU A 48 -12.57 -0.03 -9.77
N LEU A 49 -12.28 1.04 -9.03
CA LEU A 49 -12.46 2.41 -9.50
C LEU A 49 -11.47 2.76 -10.62
N TYR A 50 -10.19 2.42 -10.45
CA TYR A 50 -9.17 2.60 -11.49
C TYR A 50 -9.54 1.85 -12.78
N ALA A 51 -10.01 0.61 -12.68
CA ALA A 51 -10.46 -0.15 -13.86
C ALA A 51 -11.66 0.49 -14.57
N LYS A 52 -12.52 1.21 -13.85
CA LYS A 52 -13.74 1.83 -14.38
C LYS A 52 -13.54 3.27 -14.88
N ALA A 53 -12.70 4.05 -14.20
CA ALA A 53 -12.59 5.50 -14.35
C ALA A 53 -11.13 6.00 -14.44
N GLY A 54 -10.15 5.10 -14.42
CA GLY A 54 -8.74 5.45 -14.55
C GLY A 54 -8.40 5.96 -15.96
N SER A 55 -7.31 6.71 -16.03
CA SER A 55 -6.71 7.21 -17.27
C SER A 55 -5.19 7.01 -17.25
N SER A 56 -4.48 7.37 -18.32
CA SER A 56 -3.01 7.29 -18.37
C SER A 56 -2.31 8.10 -17.29
N ASP A 57 -2.98 9.13 -16.78
CA ASP A 57 -2.39 10.13 -15.89
C ASP A 57 -2.70 9.82 -14.42
N CYS A 58 -3.45 8.75 -14.15
CA CYS A 58 -3.81 8.33 -12.80
C CYS A 58 -3.16 6.99 -12.46
N THR A 59 -2.95 6.76 -11.18
CA THR A 59 -2.52 5.50 -10.59
C THR A 59 -3.60 4.96 -9.67
N VAL A 60 -3.48 3.69 -9.26
CA VAL A 60 -4.41 3.09 -8.29
C VAL A 60 -4.40 3.86 -6.95
N ALA A 61 -3.26 4.45 -6.57
CA ALA A 61 -3.13 5.18 -5.33
C ALA A 61 -4.03 6.43 -5.27
N ASP A 62 -4.32 7.05 -6.41
CA ASP A 62 -5.19 8.23 -6.49
C ASP A 62 -6.65 7.93 -6.13
N PHE A 63 -7.03 6.65 -6.10
CA PHE A 63 -8.36 6.19 -5.73
C PHE A 63 -8.44 5.68 -4.28
N LEU A 64 -7.34 5.74 -3.51
CA LEU A 64 -7.35 5.36 -2.10
C LEU A 64 -7.90 6.50 -1.24
N PRO A 65 -8.79 6.23 -0.26
CA PRO A 65 -9.24 7.24 0.69
C PRO A 65 -8.12 7.80 1.57
N ILE A 66 -7.09 7.00 1.83
CA ILE A 66 -5.90 7.37 2.61
C ILE A 66 -4.68 6.90 1.83
N ASP A 67 -3.80 7.85 1.49
CA ASP A 67 -2.52 7.53 0.85
C ASP A 67 -1.59 6.81 1.85
N PRO A 68 -1.12 5.58 1.55
CA PRO A 68 -0.18 4.87 2.42
C PRO A 68 1.20 5.50 2.47
N ASN A 69 1.56 6.37 1.51
CA ASN A 69 2.82 7.08 1.48
C ASN A 69 2.58 8.56 1.08
N PRO A 70 2.04 9.38 1.99
CA PRO A 70 1.75 10.77 1.68
C PRO A 70 3.06 11.52 1.43
N MET A 71 3.31 11.85 0.17
CA MET A 71 4.45 12.69 -0.24
C MET A 71 3.96 14.12 -0.47
N THR A 72 4.75 15.10 -0.01
CA THR A 72 4.58 16.50 -0.45
C THR A 72 4.90 16.61 -1.94
N ASP A 73 4.47 17.69 -2.58
CA ASP A 73 4.76 17.93 -4.00
C ASP A 73 6.27 17.93 -4.27
N GLU A 74 7.05 18.59 -3.42
CA GLU A 74 8.52 18.60 -3.48
C GLU A 74 9.11 17.18 -3.38
N MET A 75 8.66 16.37 -2.41
CA MET A 75 9.10 14.98 -2.25
C MET A 75 8.73 14.10 -3.45
N ARG A 76 7.58 14.37 -4.07
CA ARG A 76 7.12 13.65 -5.25
C ARG A 76 8.00 13.94 -6.46
N GLU A 77 8.34 15.21 -6.68
CA GLU A 77 9.26 15.62 -7.74
C GLU A 77 10.65 15.01 -7.58
N GLU A 78 11.22 15.05 -6.36
CA GLU A 78 12.51 14.42 -6.05
C GLU A 78 12.48 12.91 -6.33
N TYR A 79 11.42 12.23 -5.91
CA TYR A 79 11.24 10.80 -6.16
C TYR A 79 11.16 10.49 -7.66
N GLU A 80 10.44 11.30 -8.44
CA GLU A 80 10.37 11.15 -9.89
C GLU A 80 11.72 11.38 -10.58
N GLN A 81 12.48 12.38 -10.15
CA GLN A 81 13.83 12.65 -10.66
C GLN A 81 14.76 11.48 -10.37
N PHE A 82 14.76 11.00 -9.12
CA PHE A 82 15.56 9.84 -8.71
C PHE A 82 15.21 8.59 -9.52
N LYS A 83 13.92 8.37 -9.80
CA LYS A 83 13.46 7.24 -10.63
C LYS A 83 13.94 7.36 -12.07
N LYS A 84 13.87 8.56 -12.66
CA LYS A 84 14.38 8.84 -14.02
C LYS A 84 15.89 8.59 -14.12
N GLU A 85 16.66 9.05 -13.14
CA GLU A 85 18.11 8.83 -13.09
C GLU A 85 18.47 7.33 -13.04
N GLN A 86 17.75 6.55 -12.23
CA GLN A 86 17.95 5.09 -12.20
C GLN A 86 17.61 4.42 -13.53
N GLU A 87 16.55 4.85 -14.21
CA GLU A 87 16.19 4.32 -15.53
C GLU A 87 17.25 4.65 -16.58
N LEU A 88 17.75 5.89 -16.57
CA LEU A 88 18.86 6.33 -17.42
C LEU A 88 20.14 5.52 -17.16
N GLN A 89 20.48 5.29 -15.90
CA GLN A 89 21.63 4.44 -15.54
C GLN A 89 21.47 3.02 -16.06
N ARG A 90 20.31 2.38 -15.83
CA ARG A 90 20.03 1.04 -16.35
C ARG A 90 20.10 0.99 -17.88
N HIS A 91 19.63 2.03 -18.55
CA HIS A 91 19.70 2.12 -20.01
C HIS A 91 21.14 2.23 -20.51
N SER A 92 21.95 3.09 -19.88
CA SER A 92 23.39 3.23 -20.17
C SER A 92 24.13 1.90 -19.97
N GLU A 93 23.87 1.22 -18.86
CA GLU A 93 24.47 -0.10 -18.58
C GLU A 93 24.08 -1.15 -19.63
N ALA A 94 22.82 -1.17 -20.05
CA ALA A 94 22.36 -2.07 -21.09
C ALA A 94 23.05 -1.80 -22.43
N LEU A 95 23.23 -0.53 -22.80
CA LEU A 95 23.96 -0.13 -24.01
C LEU A 95 25.44 -0.55 -23.93
N MET A 96 26.12 -0.29 -22.82
CA MET A 96 27.52 -0.72 -22.64
C MET A 96 27.67 -2.24 -22.78
N ARG A 97 26.72 -3.02 -22.25
CA ARG A 97 26.71 -4.49 -22.43
C ARG A 97 26.50 -4.91 -23.88
N MET A 98 25.74 -4.16 -24.68
CA MET A 98 25.57 -4.45 -26.11
C MET A 98 26.86 -4.16 -26.88
N PHE A 99 27.54 -3.05 -26.59
CA PHE A 99 28.83 -2.71 -27.21
C PHE A 99 29.91 -3.74 -26.90
N ASP A 100 30.08 -4.15 -25.63
CA ASP A 100 31.05 -5.18 -25.23
C ASP A 100 30.76 -6.54 -25.91
N ARG A 101 29.48 -6.84 -26.21
CA ARG A 101 29.11 -8.06 -26.94
C ARG A 101 29.46 -7.97 -28.44
N LEU A 102 29.37 -6.79 -29.05
CA LEU A 102 29.74 -6.58 -30.45
C LEU A 102 31.25 -6.51 -30.66
N GLU A 103 32.01 -6.03 -29.67
CA GLU A 103 33.47 -5.94 -29.75
C GLU A 103 34.17 -7.31 -29.59
N LYS A 104 33.48 -8.29 -29.00
CA LYS A 104 33.97 -9.68 -28.81
C LYS A 104 33.54 -10.67 -29.92
N ALA A 105 32.77 -10.23 -30.92
CA ALA A 105 32.31 -11.04 -32.06
C ALA A 105 33.19 -10.83 -33.29
#